data_AF-A0A958LUW1-F1
#
_entry.id   AF-A0A958LUW1-F1
#
_cell.length_a   1.000
_cell.length_b   1.000
_cell.length_c   1.000
_cell.angle_alpha   90.00
_cell.angle_beta   90.00
_cell.angle_gamma   90.00
#
_symmetry.space_group_name_H-M   'P 1'
#
loop_
_entity.id
_entity.type
_entity.pdbx_description
1 polymer ?
#
loop_
_entity_poly.entity_id
_entity_poly.type
_entity_poly.pdbx_seq_one_letter_code
_entity_poly.pdbx_strand_id
1 'polypeptide(L)' 'MGLPKSVRLDEDLENQVEKYLKTNNLKFVQLVNMAVAKFIQEPQTIELVPVNTKDFMATAEKAFKKHKDAMDKLK' A
#
# COMPACT_ATOMS: atom_id res chain seq x y z
N MET A 1 23.02 -18.43 -17.51
CA MET A 1 21.92 -18.70 -16.55
C MET A 1 22.03 -17.66 -15.43
N GLY A 2 20.94 -17.01 -15.05
CA GLY A 2 20.97 -16.01 -13.98
C GLY A 2 21.23 -16.65 -12.62
N LEU A 3 21.82 -15.89 -11.70
CA LEU A 3 22.06 -16.34 -10.31
C LEU A 3 20.73 -16.78 -9.66
N PRO A 4 20.74 -17.83 -8.80
CA PRO A 4 19.56 -18.19 -8.02
C PRO A 4 19.13 -17.00 -7.16
N LYS A 5 17.84 -16.66 -7.21
CA LYS A 5 17.24 -15.55 -6.46
C LYS A 5 16.41 -16.12 -5.33
N SER A 6 16.71 -15.71 -4.10
CA SER A 6 15.88 -15.93 -2.93
C SER A 6 15.37 -14.59 -2.40
N VAL A 7 14.17 -14.59 -1.83
CA VAL A 7 13.56 -13.42 -1.20
C VAL A 7 13.10 -13.85 0.19
N ARG A 8 13.46 -13.07 1.21
CA ARG A 8 12.93 -13.21 2.56
C ARG A 8 11.86 -12.15 2.76
N LEU A 9 10.67 -12.58 3.20
CA LEU A 9 9.57 -11.69 3.53
C LEU A 9 9.58 -11.42 5.03
N ASP A 10 9.06 -10.26 5.42
CA ASP A 10 8.73 -10.01 6.82
C ASP A 10 7.55 -10.91 7.25
N GLU A 11 7.52 -11.32 8.52
CA GLU A 11 6.54 -12.30 9.03
C GLU A 11 5.07 -11.88 8.79
N ASP A 12 4.78 -10.59 8.99
CA ASP A 12 3.44 -10.03 8.75
C ASP A 12 3.04 -10.03 7.27
N LEU A 13 4.02 -9.89 6.38
CA LEU A 13 3.82 -9.88 4.94
C LEU A 13 3.64 -11.29 4.40
N GLU A 14 4.35 -12.27 4.95
CA GLU A 14 4.26 -13.67 4.57
C GLU A 14 2.83 -14.20 4.72
N ASN A 15 2.20 -13.92 5.87
CA ASN A 15 0.80 -14.30 6.12
C ASN A 15 -0.18 -13.69 5.10
N GLN A 16 0.03 -12.42 4.73
CA GLN A 16 -0.81 -11.73 3.74
C GLN A 16 -0.62 -12.32 2.33
N VAL A 17 0.63 -12.58 1.95
CA VAL A 17 0.98 -13.20 0.67
C VAL A 17 0.36 -14.59 0.58
N GLU A 18 0.51 -15.44 1.60
CA GLU A 18 -0.10 -16.77 1.59
C GLU A 18 -1.62 -16.73 1.40
N LYS A 19 -2.30 -15.84 2.13
CA LYS A 19 -3.75 -15.67 2.01
C LYS A 19 -4.14 -15.24 0.60
N TYR A 20 -3.40 -14.28 0.03
CA TYR A 20 -3.62 -13.80 -1.33
C TYR A 20 -3.42 -14.90 -2.36
N LEU A 21 -2.34 -15.68 -2.25
CA LEU A 21 -2.03 -16.79 -3.15
C LEU A 21 -3.12 -17.86 -3.13
N LYS A 22 -3.57 -18.26 -1.93
CA LYS A 22 -4.66 -19.25 -1.76
C LYS A 22 -5.97 -18.76 -2.39
N THR A 23 -6.33 -17.49 -2.14
CA THR A 23 -7.58 -16.89 -2.64
C THR A 23 -7.61 -16.83 -4.17
N ASN A 24 -6.45 -16.56 -4.80
CA ASN A 24 -6.36 -16.38 -6.25
C ASN A 24 -5.83 -17.63 -6.98
N ASN A 25 -5.61 -18.74 -6.28
CA ASN A 25 -5.00 -19.97 -6.82
C ASN A 25 -3.70 -19.70 -7.59
N LEU A 26 -2.81 -18.89 -7.00
CA LEU A 26 -1.54 -18.47 -7.59
C LEU A 26 -0.34 -19.13 -6.90
N LYS A 27 0.74 -19.32 -7.65
CA LYS A 27 2.06 -19.65 -7.09
C LYS A 27 2.84 -18.38 -6.78
N PHE A 28 3.68 -18.42 -5.74
CA PHE A 28 4.51 -17.28 -5.34
C PHE A 28 5.36 -16.72 -6.49
N VAL A 29 5.95 -17.60 -7.31
CA VAL A 29 6.74 -17.20 -8.49
C VAL A 29 5.92 -16.38 -9.50
N GLN A 30 4.64 -16.71 -9.69
CA GLN A 30 3.76 -15.97 -10.61
C GLN A 30 3.47 -14.57 -10.06
N LEU A 31 3.21 -14.47 -8.76
CA LEU A 31 3.00 -13.19 -8.08
C LEU A 31 4.24 -12.29 -8.18
N VAL A 32 5.43 -12.83 -7.91
CA VAL A 32 6.69 -12.09 -8.02
C VAL A 32 6.92 -11.61 -9.44
N ASN A 33 6.73 -12.47 -10.45
CA ASN A 33 6.88 -12.08 -11.85
C ASN A 33 5.90 -10.98 -12.25
N MET A 34 4.63 -11.05 -11.82
CA MET A 34 3.64 -10.01 -12.07
C MET A 34 4.02 -8.69 -11.39
N ALA A 35 4.45 -8.73 -10.13
CA ALA A 35 4.84 -7.55 -9.38
C ALA A 35 6.07 -6.87 -10.01
N VAL A 36 7.09 -7.64 -10.37
CA VAL A 36 8.30 -7.12 -11.03
C VAL A 36 7.96 -6.57 -12.41
N ALA A 37 7.15 -7.27 -13.22
CA ALA A 37 6.73 -6.79 -14.53
C ALA A 37 5.96 -5.47 -14.41
N LYS A 38 5.02 -5.38 -13.47
CA LYS A 38 4.26 -4.16 -13.20
C LYS A 38 5.16 -3.02 -12.73
N PHE A 39 6.10 -3.30 -11.82
CA PHE A 39 7.03 -2.29 -11.31
C PHE A 39 7.97 -1.74 -12.40
N ILE A 40 8.41 -2.58 -13.34
CA ILE A 40 9.21 -2.17 -14.49
C ILE A 40 8.38 -1.32 -15.48
N GLN A 41 7.12 -1.71 -15.72
CA GLN A 41 6.22 -1.01 -16.66
C GLN A 41 5.69 0.31 -16.11
N GLU A 42 5.46 0.37 -14.80
CA GLU A 42 4.92 1.52 -14.07
C GLU A 42 5.92 1.97 -12.99
N PRO A 43 7.09 2.54 -13.36
CA PRO A 43 8.17 2.86 -12.42
C PRO A 43 7.84 3.96 -11.39
N GLN A 44 6.59 4.47 -11.35
CA GLN A 44 6.16 5.60 -10.53
C GLN A 44 5.13 5.27 -9.44
N THR A 45 4.74 4.01 -9.22
CA THR A 45 3.78 3.69 -8.14
C THR A 45 4.41 3.58 -6.74
N ILE A 46 5.73 3.76 -6.61
CA ILE A 46 6.43 3.88 -5.32
C ILE A 46 7.29 5.14 -5.34
N GLU A 47 6.66 6.29 -5.50
CA GLU A 47 7.26 7.48 -4.89
C GLU A 47 7.06 7.34 -3.37
N LEU A 48 8.12 6.97 -2.65
CA LEU A 48 8.22 7.24 -1.21
C LEU A 48 8.31 8.76 -1.03
N VAL A 49 7.23 9.48 -1.34
CA VAL A 49 7.14 10.89 -0.97
C VAL A 49 7.01 10.89 0.54
N PRO A 50 7.95 11.46 1.32
CA PRO A 50 7.69 11.71 2.72
C PRO A 50 6.41 12.53 2.78
N VAL A 51 5.36 12.02 3.43
CA VAL A 51 4.12 12.77 3.61
C VAL A 51 4.54 14.12 4.19
N ASN A 52 4.35 15.18 3.41
CA ASN A 52 4.58 16.54 3.88
C ASN A 52 3.54 16.77 4.98
N THR A 53 3.93 16.52 6.23
CA THR A 53 3.06 16.47 7.41
C THR A 53 2.26 17.74 7.61
N LYS A 54 2.66 18.84 6.96
CA LYS A 54 1.94 20.11 6.92
C LYS A 54 0.59 20.03 6.21
N ASP A 55 0.49 19.32 5.08
CA ASP A 55 -0.76 19.27 4.29
C ASP A 55 -1.77 18.27 4.87
N PHE A 56 -1.28 17.20 5.50
CA PHE A 56 -2.12 16.23 6.20
C PHE A 56 -2.80 16.84 7.43
N MET A 57 -2.04 17.58 8.25
CA MET A 57 -2.61 18.29 9.42
C MET A 57 -3.63 19.35 9.01
N ALA A 58 -3.35 20.15 7.97
CA ALA A 58 -4.29 21.16 7.47
C ALA A 58 -5.60 20.55 6.94
N THR A 59 -5.52 19.36 6.33
CA THR A 59 -6.70 18.64 5.83
C THR A 59 -7.49 18.02 6.98
N ALA A 60 -6.82 17.44 7.97
CA ALA A 60 -7.44 16.89 9.17
C ALA A 60 -8.15 17.97 10.02
N GLU A 61 -7.53 19.14 10.21
CA GLU A 61 -8.14 20.26 10.92
C GLU A 61 -9.38 20.80 10.18
N LYS A 62 -9.32 20.92 8.85
CA LYS A 62 -10.49 21.33 8.05
C LYS A 62 -11.63 20.32 8.14
N ALA A 63 -11.32 19.03 8.11
CA ALA A 63 -12.32 17.96 8.24
C ALA A 63 -12.96 17.96 9.64
N PHE A 64 -12.14 18.12 10.69
CA PHE A 64 -12.62 18.20 12.06
C PHE A 64 -13.50 19.43 12.30
N LYS A 65 -13.11 20.61 11.78
CA LYS A 65 -13.90 21.84 11.89
C LYS A 65 -15.25 21.71 11.18
N LYS A 66 -15.28 21.16 9.95
CA LYS A 66 -16.54 20.90 9.23
C LYS A 66 -17.45 19.92 9.98
N HIS A 67 -16.89 18.85 10.56
CA HIS A 67 -17.66 17.89 11.32
C HIS A 67 -18.23 18.51 12.60
N LYS A 68 -17.44 19.32 13.32
CA LYS A 68 -17.90 20.06 14.49
C LYS A 68 -19.03 21.05 14.14
N ASP A 69 -18.85 21.85 13.08
CA ASP A 69 -19.85 22.82 12.64
C ASP A 69 -21.16 22.15 12.18
N ALA A 70 -21.08 20.94 11.60
CA ALA A 70 -22.26 20.16 11.23
C ALA A 70 -22.99 19.60 12.46
N MET A 71 -22.26 19.16 13.48
CA MET A 71 -22.83 18.67 14.74
C MET A 71 -23.46 19.79 15.58
N ASP A 72 -22.84 20.98 15.61
CA ASP A 72 -23.39 22.15 16.31
C ASP A 72 -24.66 22.69 15.62
N LYS A 73 -24.84 22.48 14.31
CA LYS A 73 -26.08 22.83 13.58
C LYS A 73 -27.22 21.83 13.75
N LEU A 74 -26.93 20.63 14.26
CA LEU A 74 -27.92 19.57 14.53
C LEU A 74 -28.41 19.60 15.99
N LYS A 75 -27.98 20.60 16.78
CA LYS A 75 -28.37 20.83 18.17
C LYS A 75 -29.30 22.02 18.26
#